data_AF-A0A4R7VD30-F1
#
_entry.id   AF-A0A4R7VD30-F1
#
_cell.length_a   1.000
_cell.length_b   1.000
_cell.length_c   1.000
_cell.angle_alpha   90.00
_cell.angle_beta   90.00
_cell.angle_gamma   90.00
#
_symmetry.space_group_name_H-M   'P 1'
#
loop_
_entity.id
_entity.type
_entity.pdbx_description
1 polymer ?
#
loop_
_entity_poly.entity_id
_entity_poly.type
_entity_poly.pdbx_seq_one_letter_code
_entity_poly.pdbx_strand_id
1 'polypeptide(L)'
;MAVGARIAGALPLAGATLAALALGGVAVFSVQQVGCADPGRYVQHDDGQVELVGSCVDPDHLPPAPEPTDNQVAPAFNDLAKTDQSP
;
A
#
# COMPACT_ATOMS: atom_id res chain seq x y z
N MET A 1 -4.26 17.52 44.30
CA MET A 1 -5.18 16.61 43.59
C MET A 1 -4.84 16.61 42.09
N ALA A 2 -3.72 16.03 41.66
CA ALA A 2 -3.32 16.07 40.25
C ALA A 2 -2.64 14.80 39.75
N VAL A 3 -1.99 14.03 40.62
CA VAL A 3 -1.32 12.77 40.27
C VAL A 3 -2.34 11.64 40.02
N GLY A 4 -3.42 11.57 40.82
CA GLY A 4 -4.47 10.55 40.66
C GLY A 4 -5.23 10.62 39.32
N ALA A 5 -5.43 11.82 38.76
CA ALA A 5 -6.08 11.99 37.45
C ALA A 5 -5.19 11.55 36.28
N ARG A 6 -3.85 11.63 36.44
CA ARG A 6 -2.88 11.26 35.39
C ARG A 6 -2.77 9.74 35.30
N ILE A 7 -2.85 9.07 36.45
CA ILE A 7 -2.88 7.60 36.56
C ILE A 7 -4.21 7.04 36.06
N ALA A 8 -5.33 7.71 36.36
CA ALA A 8 -6.65 7.34 35.84
C ALA A 8 -6.77 7.47 34.31
N GLY A 9 -6.02 8.39 33.69
CA GLY A 9 -5.95 8.54 32.22
C GLY A 9 -4.91 7.63 31.54
N ALA A 10 -3.86 7.21 32.23
CA ALA A 10 -2.79 6.39 31.66
C ALA A 10 -3.23 4.96 31.36
N LEU A 11 -4.07 4.37 32.21
CA LEU A 11 -4.60 3.01 32.03
C LEU A 11 -5.43 2.85 30.74
N PRO A 12 -6.42 3.72 30.45
CA PRO A 12 -7.15 3.68 29.18
C PRO A 12 -6.27 4.04 27.98
N LEU A 13 -5.27 4.92 28.12
CA LEU A 13 -4.34 5.24 27.05
C LEU A 13 -3.49 4.01 26.67
N ALA A 14 -2.96 3.30 27.67
CA ALA A 14 -2.21 2.07 27.46
C ALA A 14 -3.09 0.99 26.78
N GLY A 15 -4.33 0.82 27.24
CA GLY A 15 -5.29 -0.09 26.61
C GLY A 15 -5.57 0.26 25.14
N ALA A 16 -5.80 1.54 24.84
CA ALA A 16 -6.01 2.01 23.47
C ALA A 16 -4.77 1.78 22.59
N THR A 17 -3.56 2.05 23.10
CA THR A 17 -2.32 1.81 22.35
C THR A 17 -2.10 0.32 22.06
N LEU A 18 -2.36 -0.56 23.04
CA LEU A 18 -2.24 -2.01 22.84
C LEU A 18 -3.25 -2.50 21.81
N ALA A 19 -4.50 -2.03 21.86
CA ALA A 19 -5.52 -2.36 20.88
C ALA A 19 -5.12 -1.88 19.47
N ALA A 20 -4.61 -0.66 19.35
CA ALA A 20 -4.15 -0.11 18.07
C ALA A 20 -2.97 -0.92 17.49
N LEU A 21 -2.00 -1.29 18.32
CA LEU A 21 -0.87 -2.13 17.89
C LEU A 21 -1.33 -3.54 17.49
N ALA A 22 -2.27 -4.12 18.23
CA ALA A 22 -2.85 -5.42 17.88
C ALA A 22 -3.57 -5.37 16.53
N LEU A 23 -4.42 -4.35 16.31
CA LEU A 23 -5.14 -4.15 15.04
C LEU A 23 -4.17 -3.88 13.88
N GLY A 24 -3.16 -3.04 14.08
CA GLY A 24 -2.12 -2.78 13.08
C GLY A 24 -1.31 -4.04 12.77
N GLY A 25 -0.95 -4.82 13.79
CA GLY A 25 -0.26 -6.10 13.64
C GLY A 25 -1.07 -7.12 12.84
N VAL A 26 -2.38 -7.24 13.11
CA VAL A 26 -3.28 -8.12 12.35
C VAL A 26 -3.31 -7.73 10.87
N ALA A 27 -3.41 -6.43 10.56
CA ALA A 27 -3.41 -5.97 9.17
C ALA A 27 -2.13 -6.36 8.42
N VAL A 28 -0.96 -6.14 9.03
CA VAL A 28 0.34 -6.51 8.43
C VAL A 28 0.46 -8.04 8.30
N PHE A 29 0.06 -8.77 9.33
CA PHE A 29 0.09 -10.23 9.33
C PHE A 29 -0.83 -10.83 8.26
N SER A 30 -2.00 -10.24 8.02
CA SER A 30 -2.88 -10.64 6.93
C SER A 30 -2.24 -10.45 5.57
N VAL A 31 -1.57 -9.31 5.30
CA VAL A 31 -0.85 -9.10 4.02
C VAL A 31 0.25 -10.15 3.83
N GLN A 32 1.01 -10.48 4.88
CA GLN A 32 2.04 -11.52 4.82
C GLN A 32 1.49 -12.94 4.61
N GLN A 33 0.33 -13.25 5.20
CA GLN A 33 -0.33 -14.55 5.04
C GLN A 33 -1.02 -14.71 3.68
N VAL A 34 -1.50 -13.63 3.08
CA VAL A 34 -1.80 -13.58 1.64
C VAL A 34 -0.46 -13.43 0.89
N GLY A 35 0.49 -14.30 1.21
CA GLY A 35 1.75 -14.37 0.48
C GLY A 35 1.45 -14.71 -0.97
N CYS A 36 2.33 -14.23 -1.87
CA CYS A 36 2.26 -14.48 -3.31
C CYS A 36 2.55 -15.95 -3.67
N ALA A 37 1.83 -16.89 -3.07
CA ALA A 37 1.96 -18.33 -3.32
C ALA A 37 1.37 -18.75 -4.67
N ASP A 38 0.52 -17.90 -5.26
CA ASP A 38 -0.01 -18.07 -6.60
C ASP A 38 0.86 -17.29 -7.60
N PRO A 39 1.62 -17.97 -8.48
CA PRO A 39 2.41 -17.30 -9.53
C PRO A 39 1.54 -16.62 -10.59
N GLY A 40 0.21 -16.72 -10.49
CA GLY A 40 -0.73 -16.26 -11.50
C GLY A 40 -0.76 -17.18 -12.71
N ARG A 41 -1.62 -16.86 -13.66
CA ARG A 41 -1.81 -17.65 -14.89
C ARG A 41 -1.89 -16.77 -16.11
N TYR A 42 -1.21 -17.20 -17.17
CA TYR A 42 -1.30 -16.57 -18.48
C TYR A 42 -2.57 -17.04 -19.18
N VAL A 43 -3.41 -16.10 -19.59
CA VAL A 43 -4.64 -16.34 -20.34
C VAL A 43 -4.43 -15.74 -21.73
N GLN A 44 -4.63 -16.55 -22.77
CA GLN A 44 -4.64 -16.04 -24.14
C GLN A 44 -6.05 -15.59 -24.50
N HIS A 45 -6.15 -14.38 -25.02
CA HIS A 45 -7.39 -13.83 -25.56
C HIS A 45 -7.47 -14.11 -27.08
N ASP A 46 -8.69 -14.07 -27.63
CA ASP A 46 -8.98 -14.49 -29.02
C ASP A 46 -8.30 -13.64 -30.10
N ASP A 47 -7.89 -12.43 -29.73
CA ASP A 47 -7.15 -11.43 -30.49
C ASP A 47 -5.61 -11.58 -30.36
N GLY A 48 -5.16 -12.60 -29.65
CA GLY A 48 -3.76 -13.01 -29.61
C GLY A 48 -2.91 -12.33 -28.54
N GLN A 49 -3.47 -11.47 -27.67
CA GLN A 49 -2.75 -11.03 -26.49
C GLN A 49 -2.73 -12.09 -25.39
N VAL A 50 -1.65 -12.04 -24.62
CA VAL A 50 -1.46 -12.82 -23.40
C VAL A 50 -1.61 -11.88 -22.22
N GLU A 51 -2.54 -12.19 -21.32
CA GLU A 51 -2.71 -11.46 -20.06
C GLU A 51 -2.29 -12.33 -18.88
N LEU A 52 -1.54 -11.76 -17.94
CA LEU A 52 -1.20 -12.40 -16.68
C LEU A 52 -2.26 -12.04 -15.63
N VAL A 53 -3.06 -13.03 -15.23
CA VAL A 53 -4.17 -12.85 -14.30
C VAL A 53 -3.83 -13.46 -12.95
N GLY A 54 -4.09 -12.72 -11.88
CA GLY A 54 -3.98 -13.23 -10.51
C GLY A 54 -2.55 -13.41 -9.98
N SER A 55 -1.53 -12.91 -10.68
CA SER A 55 -0.16 -12.94 -10.15
C SER A 55 0.02 -11.92 -9.04
N CYS A 56 0.57 -12.35 -7.92
CA CYS A 56 1.08 -11.49 -6.87
C CYS A 56 2.60 -11.32 -7.09
N VAL A 57 3.08 -10.08 -7.20
CA VAL A 57 4.48 -9.78 -7.57
C VAL A 57 5.29 -9.51 -6.31
N ASP A 58 6.38 -10.26 -6.14
CA ASP A 58 7.31 -10.10 -5.01
C ASP A 58 8.37 -9.02 -5.34
N PRO A 59 8.44 -7.91 -4.58
CA PRO A 59 9.44 -6.86 -4.76
C PRO A 59 10.88 -7.32 -4.52
N ASP A 60 11.13 -8.35 -3.71
CA ASP A 60 12.48 -8.87 -3.48
C ASP A 60 13.03 -9.61 -4.71
N HIS A 61 12.15 -10.02 -5.62
CA HIS A 61 12.48 -10.69 -6.88
C HIS A 61 12.40 -9.77 -8.11
N LEU A 62 12.02 -8.50 -7.93
CA LEU A 62 11.97 -7.53 -9.01
C LEU A 62 13.38 -6.98 -9.31
N PRO A 63 13.77 -6.87 -10.60
CA PRO A 63 15.00 -6.18 -10.96
C PRO A 63 14.90 -4.70 -10.54
N PRO A 64 16.04 -4.03 -10.27
CA PRO A 64 16.05 -2.61 -9.94
C PRO A 64 15.34 -1.80 -11.04
N ALA A 65 14.51 -0.85 -10.62
CA ALA A 65 13.78 0.01 -11.52
C ALA A 65 14.75 0.73 -12.47
N PRO A 66 14.42 0.87 -13.77
CA PRO A 66 15.21 1.66 -14.69
C PRO A 66 15.34 3.11 -14.18
N GLU A 67 16.51 3.71 -14.38
CA GLU A 67 16.70 5.15 -14.17
C GLU A 67 15.66 5.91 -15.01
N PRO A 68 14.93 6.89 -14.43
CA PRO A 68 13.98 7.69 -15.18
C PRO A 68 14.69 8.36 -16.36
N THR A 69 14.36 7.91 -17.57
CA THR A 69 14.79 8.64 -18.77
C THR A 69 13.90 9.87 -18.90
N ASP A 70 14.45 10.97 -19.42
CA ASP A 70 13.75 12.26 -19.62
C ASP A 70 12.42 12.15 -20.41
N ASN A 71 12.20 11.01 -21.07
CA ASN A 71 10.99 10.68 -21.80
C ASN A 71 9.86 10.09 -20.93
N GLN A 72 10.10 9.81 -19.64
CA GLN A 72 9.10 9.37 -18.67
C GLN A 72 8.58 10.57 -17.86
N VAL A 73 8.00 11.53 -18.58
CA VAL A 73 7.11 12.52 -17.97
C VAL A 73 5.93 11.74 -17.39
N ALA A 74 5.84 11.65 -16.06
CA ALA A 74 4.65 11.16 -15.38
C ALA A 74 3.41 11.81 -16.01
N PRO A 75 2.35 11.05 -16.34
CA PRO A 75 1.18 11.64 -16.96
C PRO A 75 0.56 12.66 -16.01
N ALA A 76 0.75 13.94 -16.36
CA ALA A 76 -0.23 15.02 -16.32
C ALA A 76 -1.18 15.15 -15.10
N PHE A 77 -0.83 14.69 -13.89
CA PHE A 77 -1.59 15.07 -12.69
C PHE A 77 -1.45 16.58 -12.40
N ASN A 78 -0.36 17.19 -12.86
CA ASN A 78 -0.11 18.63 -12.71
C ASN A 78 -0.87 19.50 -13.74
N ASP A 79 -1.37 18.91 -14.84
CA ASP A 79 -2.17 19.65 -15.83
C ASP A 79 -3.62 19.86 -15.38
N LEU A 80 -4.17 18.94 -14.58
CA LEU A 80 -5.49 19.09 -13.95
C LEU A 80 -5.50 20.17 -12.85
N ALA A 81 -4.37 20.39 -12.18
CA ALA A 81 -4.23 21.48 -11.20
C ALA A 81 -4.10 22.86 -11.88
N LYS A 82 -3.64 22.92 -13.12
CA LYS A 82 -3.43 24.17 -13.86
C LYS A 82 -4.73 24.69 -14.50
N THR A 83 -5.68 23.83 -14.81
CA THR A 83 -6.95 24.20 -15.45
C THR A 83 -7.97 24.87 -14.53
N ASP A 84 -7.75 24.88 -13.21
CA ASP A 84 -8.63 25.57 -12.25
C ASP A 84 -8.20 27.04 -11.98
N GLN A 85 -7.04 27.48 -12.52
CA GLN A 85 -6.44 28.77 -12.18
C GLN A 85 -6.32 29.74 -13.38
N SER A 86 -7.42 29.99 -14.11
CA SER A 86 -7.62 31.24 -14.86
C SER A 86 -9.04 31.35 -15.45
N PRO A 87 -9.69 32.53 -15.50
CA PRO A 87 -9.54 33.75 -14.69
C PRO A 87 -10.70 33.99 -13.71
#